data_AF-A0AAV0WDU3-F1
#
_entry.id   AF-A0AAV0WDU3-F1
#
_cell.length_a   1.000
_cell.length_b   1.000
_cell.length_c   1.000
_cell.angle_alpha   90.00
_cell.angle_beta   90.00
_cell.angle_gamma   90.00
#
_symmetry.space_group_name_H-M   'P 1'
#
loop_
_entity.id
_entity.type
_entity.pdbx_description
1 polymer ?
#
loop_
_entity_poly.entity_id
_entity_poly.type
_entity_poly.pdbx_seq_one_letter_code
_entity_poly.pdbx_strand_id
1 'polypeptide(L)'
;MTSHTIINFIDDKKIFSKGENSFESGHVVCFNYLSDVGILSGQVHATMKNKLYDVKIFFKGSDIDYATCTGPTGRTKCHHMVSLLLHGHKNISVTDVSCS
;
A
#
# COMPACT_ATOMS: atom_id res chain seq x y z
N MET A 1 -2.42 -8.77 -7.48
CA MET A 1 -3.26 -7.97 -6.56
C MET A 1 -4.41 -7.37 -7.36
N THR A 2 -5.66 -7.40 -6.87
CA THR A 2 -6.80 -6.79 -7.58
C THR A 2 -7.29 -5.55 -6.84
N SER A 3 -7.95 -4.62 -7.55
CA SER A 3 -8.61 -3.45 -6.93
C SER A 3 -9.64 -3.86 -5.85
N HIS A 4 -10.32 -5.00 -6.03
CA HIS A 4 -11.30 -5.50 -5.07
C HIS A 4 -10.65 -5.89 -3.73
N THR A 5 -9.47 -6.53 -3.77
CA THR A 5 -8.70 -6.89 -2.57
C THR A 5 -8.32 -5.65 -1.74
N ILE A 6 -7.92 -4.56 -2.40
CA ILE A 6 -7.54 -3.30 -1.72
C ILE A 6 -8.75 -2.68 -1.03
N ILE A 7 -9.89 -2.61 -1.72
CA ILE A 7 -11.13 -2.02 -1.18
C ILE A 7 -11.60 -2.80 0.06
N ASN A 8 -11.67 -4.13 -0.04
CA ASN A 8 -12.07 -4.99 1.07
C ASN A 8 -11.09 -4.92 2.25
N PHE A 9 -9.79 -4.82 1.96
CA PHE A 9 -8.80 -4.69 3.02
C PHE A 9 -8.96 -3.38 3.78
N ILE A 10 -9.30 -2.26 3.13
CA ILE A 10 -9.36 -0.97 3.81
C ILE A 10 -10.69 -0.78 4.55
N ASP A 11 -11.80 -1.18 3.93
CA ASP A 11 -13.16 -1.16 4.51
C ASP A 11 -13.58 0.19 5.15
N ASP A 12 -12.96 1.29 4.70
CA ASP A 12 -13.30 2.65 5.11
C ASP A 12 -13.12 3.58 3.90
N LYS A 13 -14.24 4.07 3.38
CA LYS A 13 -14.29 4.95 2.20
C LYS A 13 -13.52 6.25 2.39
N LYS A 14 -13.51 6.81 3.60
CA LYS A 14 -12.82 8.07 3.92
C LYS A 14 -11.31 7.88 3.94
N ILE A 15 -10.85 6.75 4.47
CA ILE A 15 -9.44 6.38 4.45
C ILE A 15 -8.98 6.10 3.02
N PHE A 16 -9.81 5.38 2.25
CA PHE A 16 -9.53 5.07 0.85
C PHE A 16 -9.37 6.35 0.01
N SER A 17 -10.34 7.26 0.07
CA SER A 17 -10.28 8.53 -0.67
C SER A 17 -9.06 9.39 -0.31
N LYS A 18 -8.67 9.45 0.97
CA LYS A 18 -7.42 10.12 1.37
C LYS A 18 -6.18 9.44 0.78
N GLY A 19 -6.23 8.12 0.67
CA GLY A 19 -5.18 7.31 0.09
C GLY A 19 -5.01 7.53 -1.41
N GLU A 20 -6.13 7.61 -2.14
CA GLU A 20 -6.17 7.97 -3.55
C GLU A 20 -5.53 9.34 -3.79
N ASN A 21 -5.96 10.36 -3.05
CA ASN A 21 -5.37 11.70 -3.15
C ASN A 21 -3.85 11.68 -2.88
N SER A 22 -3.41 10.90 -1.89
CA SER A 22 -1.98 10.74 -1.58
C SER A 22 -1.21 10.06 -2.73
N PHE A 23 -1.82 9.06 -3.38
CA PHE A 23 -1.26 8.39 -4.54
C PHE A 23 -1.16 9.34 -5.75
N GLU A 24 -2.24 10.07 -6.07
CA GLU A 24 -2.28 11.04 -7.16
C GLU A 24 -1.29 12.19 -6.97
N SER A 25 -1.06 12.60 -5.72
CA SER A 25 -0.08 13.63 -5.36
C SER A 25 1.37 13.15 -5.40
N GLY A 26 1.62 11.87 -5.75
CA GLY A 26 2.98 11.33 -5.85
C GLY A 26 3.69 11.18 -4.50
N HIS A 27 2.96 10.97 -3.41
CA HIS A 27 3.55 10.92 -2.06
C HIS A 27 4.34 9.64 -1.76
N VAL A 28 4.26 8.61 -2.61
CA VAL A 28 5.10 7.41 -2.50
C VAL A 28 6.48 7.73 -3.06
N VAL A 29 7.49 7.80 -2.20
CA VAL A 29 8.87 8.17 -2.57
C VAL A 29 9.65 6.97 -3.07
N CYS A 30 9.45 5.83 -2.43
CA CYS A 30 10.06 4.58 -2.83
C CYS A 30 9.12 3.42 -2.53
N PHE A 31 9.25 2.35 -3.30
CA PHE A 31 8.57 1.10 -3.03
C PHE A 31 9.46 -0.08 -3.46
N ASN A 32 9.20 -1.24 -2.87
CA ASN A 32 9.84 -2.49 -3.22
C ASN A 32 8.84 -3.64 -3.02
N TYR A 33 8.81 -4.59 -3.95
CA TYR A 33 7.99 -5.79 -3.85
C TYR A 33 8.88 -7.02 -3.85
N LEU A 34 8.87 -7.74 -2.73
CA LEU A 34 9.53 -9.04 -2.57
C LEU A 34 8.48 -10.13 -2.83
N SER A 35 8.44 -10.62 -4.07
CA SER A 35 7.40 -11.56 -4.53
C SER A 35 7.52 -12.95 -3.90
N ASP A 36 8.75 -13.38 -3.58
CA ASP A 36 9.09 -14.65 -2.93
C ASP A 36 8.50 -14.81 -1.52
N VAL A 37 8.43 -13.70 -0.77
CA VAL A 37 7.87 -13.66 0.60
C VAL A 37 6.54 -12.91 0.70
N GLY A 38 6.05 -12.36 -0.41
CA GLY A 38 4.78 -11.62 -0.46
C GLY A 38 4.81 -10.33 0.38
N ILE A 39 5.84 -9.49 0.21
CA ILE A 39 5.95 -8.23 0.96
C ILE A 39 6.05 -7.04 0.01
N LEU A 40 5.09 -6.12 0.09
CA LEU A 40 5.20 -4.78 -0.52
C LEU A 40 5.58 -3.78 0.56
N SER A 41 6.69 -3.09 0.37
CA SER A 41 7.18 -2.07 1.29
C SER A 41 7.43 -0.75 0.58
N GLY A 42 7.43 0.35 1.31
CA GLY A 42 7.71 1.66 0.74
C GLY A 42 7.65 2.78 1.76
N GLN A 43 8.04 3.97 1.32
CA GLN A 43 7.98 5.20 2.12
C GLN A 43 6.97 6.16 1.52
N VAL A 44 6.08 6.67 2.38
CA VAL A 44 5.00 7.57 1.98
C VAL A 44 5.07 8.86 2.78
N HIS A 45 4.96 9.99 2.09
CA HIS A 45 4.88 11.31 2.74
C HIS A 45 3.61 11.45 3.58
N ALA A 46 3.76 12.09 4.74
CA ALA A 46 2.65 12.66 5.47
C ALA A 46 2.08 13.86 4.71
N THR A 47 0.75 13.99 4.62
CA THR A 47 0.09 15.08 3.86
C THR A 47 0.53 16.49 4.27
N MET A 48 0.84 16.71 5.55
CA MET A 48 1.05 18.06 6.11
C MET A 48 2.48 18.32 6.59
N LYS A 49 3.39 17.34 6.51
CA LYS A 49 4.75 17.45 7.05
C LYS A 49 5.72 16.84 6.05
N ASN A 50 6.93 17.38 5.95
CA ASN A 50 8.03 16.73 5.24
C ASN A 50 8.57 15.53 6.05
N LYS A 51 7.69 14.59 6.37
CA LYS A 51 7.97 13.40 7.15
C LYS A 51 7.53 12.19 6.32
N LEU A 52 8.39 11.18 6.30
CA LEU A 52 8.12 9.90 5.66
C LEU A 52 7.70 8.88 6.71
N TYR A 53 6.78 8.00 6.33
CA TYR A 53 6.42 6.83 7.10
C TYR A 53 6.72 5.58 6.30
N ASP A 54 7.34 4.61 6.97
CA ASP A 54 7.57 3.29 6.42
C ASP A 54 6.26 2.50 6.48
N VAL A 55 5.89 1.93 5.35
CA VAL A 55 4.70 1.11 5.18
C VAL A 55 5.15 -0.26 4.70
N LYS A 56 4.58 -1.32 5.29
CA LYS A 56 4.74 -2.69 4.81
C LYS A 56 3.38 -3.36 4.73
N ILE A 57 3.10 -3.99 3.60
CA ILE A 57 1.92 -4.81 3.33
C ILE A 57 2.41 -6.25 3.15
N PHE A 58 1.79 -7.17 3.87
CA PHE A 58 2.08 -8.59 3.83
C PHE A 58 0.93 -9.31 3.13
N PHE A 59 1.27 -10.11 2.12
CA PHE A 59 0.31 -10.88 1.34
C PHE A 59 0.31 -12.34 1.75
N LYS A 60 -0.86 -12.97 1.65
CA LYS A 60 -1.03 -14.42 1.75
C LYS A 60 -1.70 -14.89 0.46
N GLY A 61 -0.88 -15.35 -0.49
CA GLY A 61 -1.35 -15.61 -1.85
C GLY A 61 -1.75 -14.32 -2.56
N SER A 62 -2.99 -14.25 -3.05
CA SER A 62 -3.54 -13.06 -3.73
C SER A 62 -4.12 -12.01 -2.79
N ASP A 63 -4.29 -12.34 -1.51
CA ASP A 63 -4.96 -11.50 -0.52
C ASP A 63 -3.98 -10.76 0.39
N ILE A 64 -4.44 -9.65 0.97
CA ILE A 64 -3.70 -8.89 1.96
C ILE A 64 -3.95 -9.52 3.33
N ASP A 65 -2.91 -10.00 4.00
CA ASP A 65 -2.99 -10.59 5.35
C ASP A 65 -3.00 -9.49 6.41
N TYR A 66 -1.94 -8.67 6.45
CA TYR A 66 -1.87 -7.51 7.34
C TYR A 66 -0.97 -6.40 6.79
N ALA A 67 -1.04 -5.24 7.42
CA ALA A 67 -0.23 -4.08 7.07
C ALA A 67 0.32 -3.39 8.31
N THR A 68 1.46 -2.74 8.17
CA THR A 68 2.10 -1.92 9.20
C THR A 68 2.47 -0.56 8.63
N CYS A 69 2.37 0.47 9.47
CA CYS A 69 2.78 1.82 9.15
C CYS A 69 3.43 2.45 10.39
N THR A 70 4.54 3.18 10.21
CA THR A 70 5.20 3.92 11.31
C THR A 70 4.50 5.26 11.62
N GLY A 71 3.38 5.54 10.95
CA GLY A 71 2.52 6.69 11.18
C GLY A 71 1.88 6.72 12.57
N PRO A 72 1.34 7.87 13.00
CA PRO A 72 0.69 8.03 14.31
C PRO A 72 -0.56 7.15 14.49
N THR A 73 -1.15 6.69 13.39
CA THR A 73 -2.23 5.69 13.37
C THR A 73 -1.75 4.26 13.64
N GLY A 74 -0.44 4.01 13.56
CA GLY A 74 0.20 2.73 13.83
C GLY A 74 -0.31 1.60 12.92
N ARG A 75 -0.71 0.47 13.54
CA ARG A 75 -1.21 -0.74 12.87
C ARG A 75 -2.65 -0.63 12.34
N THR A 76 -3.34 0.50 12.56
CA THR A 76 -4.68 0.69 11.99
C THR A 76 -4.57 0.98 10.49
N LYS A 77 -5.52 0.45 9.71
CA LYS A 77 -5.63 0.69 8.26
C LYS A 77 -5.61 2.20 8.01
N CYS A 78 -4.64 2.70 7.24
CA CYS A 78 -4.45 4.14 7.07
C CYS A 78 -4.21 4.51 5.60
N HIS A 79 -4.35 5.79 5.27
CA HIS A 79 -4.24 6.28 3.90
C HIS A 79 -2.85 6.06 3.27
N HIS A 80 -1.77 5.97 4.08
CA HIS A 80 -0.44 5.62 3.57
C HIS A 80 -0.41 4.19 2.99
N MET A 81 -1.13 3.24 3.62
CA MET A 81 -1.23 1.87 3.14
C MET A 81 -1.99 1.81 1.81
N VAL A 82 -3.09 2.56 1.70
CA VAL A 82 -3.85 2.69 0.45
C VAL A 82 -2.95 3.25 -0.66
N SER A 83 -2.25 4.34 -0.37
CA SER A 83 -1.38 5.00 -1.35
C SER A 83 -0.30 4.05 -1.89
N LEU A 84 0.34 3.28 -0.99
CA LEU A 84 1.31 2.26 -1.38
C LEU A 84 0.67 1.10 -2.14
N LEU A 85 -0.51 0.61 -1.72
CA LEU A 85 -1.24 -0.46 -2.41
C LEU A 85 -1.62 -0.06 -3.84
N LEU A 86 -2.12 1.17 -4.05
CA LEU A 86 -2.44 1.69 -5.37
C LEU A 86 -1.18 1.87 -6.23
N HIS A 87 -0.09 2.36 -5.62
CA HIS A 87 1.19 2.47 -6.29
C HIS A 87 1.73 1.11 -6.71
N GLY A 88 1.66 0.11 -5.83
CA GLY A 88 2.01 -1.28 -6.12
C GLY A 88 1.13 -1.86 -7.22
N HIS A 89 -0.19 -1.71 -7.14
CA HIS A 89 -1.13 -2.20 -8.16
C HIS A 89 -0.86 -1.62 -9.55
N LYS A 90 -0.42 -0.37 -9.64
CA LYS A 90 -0.10 0.28 -10.92
C LYS A 90 1.28 -0.11 -11.47
N ASN A 91 2.27 -0.29 -10.61
CA ASN A 91 3.68 -0.45 -11.01
C ASN A 91 4.20 -1.89 -10.95
N ILE A 92 3.58 -2.74 -10.14
CA ILE A 92 3.83 -4.19 -10.12
C ILE A 92 2.94 -4.78 -11.21
N SER A 93 3.50 -4.83 -12.42
CA SER A 93 2.87 -5.50 -13.56
C SER A 93 2.52 -6.94 -13.19
N VAL A 94 1.39 -7.42 -13.74
CA VAL A 94 0.85 -8.79 -13.66
C VAL A 94 1.87 -9.87 -14.11
N THR A 95 3.05 -9.47 -14.60
CA THR A 95 4.14 -10.32 -15.07
C THR A 95 5.03 -10.92 -13.96
N ASP A 96 4.94 -10.47 -12.70
CA ASP A 96 5.67 -11.10 -11.59
C ASP A 96 4.99 -12.37 -11.05
N VAL A 97 3.77 -12.66 -11.50
CA VAL A 97 3.19 -14.00 -11.36
C VAL A 97 3.79 -14.84 -12.49
N SER A 98 4.95 -15.45 -12.22
CA SER A 98 5.44 -16.53 -13.07
C SER A 98 4.32 -17.56 -13.22
N CYS A 99 3.75 -17.68 -14.43
CA CYS A 99 2.89 -18.80 -14.79
C CYS A 99 3.69 -20.08 -14.57
N SER A 100 3.24 -20.91 -13.63
CA SER A 100 3.54 -22.34 -13.57
C SER A 100 2.31 -23.11 -13.98
#